data_AF-A0A3C0AMI5-F1
#
_entry.id   AF-A0A3C0AMI5-F1
#
_cell.length_a   1.000
_cell.length_b   1.000
_cell.length_c   1.000
_cell.angle_alpha   90.00
_cell.angle_beta   90.00
_cell.angle_gamma   90.00
#
_symmetry.space_group_name_H-M   'P 1'
#
loop_
_entity.id
_entity.type
_entity.pdbx_description
1 polymer ?
#
loop_
_entity_poly.entity_id
_entity_poly.type
_entity_poly.pdbx_seq_one_letter_code
_entity_poly.pdbx_strand_id
1 'polypeptide(L)'
;MNDAQKSLFLNWLDEHGAAVMQVARAYTLNSEETQDLAQEILLQAWKSLPNFEQKSSAATWFYRVALQTAMNWQRKEKPRRIIQKPLLEVHTVVTEGVNSAEAAQQRDTVEQLQ
;
A
#
# COMPACT_ATOMS: atom_id res chain seq x y z
N MET A 1 9.68 -28.17 -8.09
CA MET A 1 9.49 -27.38 -9.31
C MET A 1 10.56 -27.79 -10.29
N ASN A 2 10.20 -28.10 -11.53
CA ASN A 2 11.19 -28.44 -12.57
C ASN A 2 11.65 -27.17 -13.32
N ASP A 3 12.75 -27.26 -14.07
CA ASP A 3 13.30 -26.11 -14.81
C ASP A 3 12.32 -25.54 -15.85
N ALA A 4 11.48 -26.41 -16.43
CA ALA A 4 10.44 -26.00 -17.37
C ALA A 4 9.37 -25.09 -16.72
N GLN A 5 8.89 -25.44 -15.52
CA GLN A 5 7.96 -24.60 -14.75
C GLN A 5 8.59 -23.27 -14.35
N LYS A 6 9.90 -23.27 -14.04
CA LYS A 6 10.62 -22.04 -13.72
C LYS A 6 10.67 -21.08 -14.91
N SER A 7 11.06 -21.57 -16.09
CA SER A 7 11.09 -20.76 -17.31
C SER A 7 9.70 -20.26 -17.70
N LEU A 8 8.67 -21.11 -17.58
CA LEU A 8 7.28 -20.72 -17.83
C LEU A 8 6.84 -19.57 -16.92
N PHE A 9 7.13 -19.68 -15.62
CA PHE A 9 6.80 -18.64 -14.66
C PHE A 9 7.51 -17.32 -14.96
N LEU A 10 8.79 -17.36 -15.34
CA LEU A 10 9.54 -16.15 -15.69
C LEU A 10 8.96 -15.45 -16.91
N ASN A 11 8.53 -16.20 -17.93
CA ASN A 11 7.83 -15.62 -19.08
C ASN A 11 6.51 -14.95 -18.66
N TRP A 12 5.72 -15.62 -17.82
CA TRP A 12 4.46 -15.03 -17.34
C TRP A 12 4.67 -13.82 -16.44
N LEU A 13 5.75 -13.81 -15.67
CA LEU A 13 6.11 -12.65 -14.85
C LEU A 13 6.43 -11.44 -15.72
N ASP A 14 7.14 -11.64 -16.83
CA ASP A 14 7.44 -10.60 -17.79
C ASP A 14 6.15 -10.09 -18.48
N GLU A 15 5.29 -11.00 -18.91
CA GLU A 15 4.04 -10.66 -19.61
C GLU A 15 2.94 -10.07 -18.69
N HIS A 16 2.90 -10.46 -17.42
CA HIS A 16 1.76 -10.19 -16.53
C HIS A 16 2.14 -9.51 -15.21
N GLY A 17 3.42 -9.23 -14.95
CA GLY A 17 3.88 -8.58 -13.73
C GLY A 17 3.26 -7.19 -13.51
N ALA A 18 3.01 -6.44 -14.59
CA ALA A 18 2.32 -5.16 -14.53
C ALA A 18 0.88 -5.29 -13.99
N ALA A 19 0.15 -6.32 -14.38
CA ALA A 19 -1.21 -6.56 -13.89
C ALA A 19 -1.21 -6.93 -12.39
N VAL A 20 -0.21 -7.70 -11.93
CA VAL A 20 -0.04 -7.97 -10.50
C VAL A 20 0.20 -6.70 -9.71
N MET A 21 1.06 -5.82 -10.22
CA MET A 21 1.33 -4.53 -9.58
C MET A 21 0.08 -3.64 -9.53
N GLN A 22 -0.73 -3.62 -10.60
CA GLN A 22 -2.00 -2.90 -10.63
C GLN A 22 -3.00 -3.44 -9.60
N VAL A 23 -3.14 -4.77 -9.52
CA VAL A 23 -4.00 -5.41 -8.50
C VAL A 23 -3.48 -5.09 -7.10
N ALA A 24 -2.18 -5.21 -6.84
CA ALA A 24 -1.62 -4.91 -5.52
C ALA A 24 -1.89 -3.45 -5.10
N ARG A 25 -1.70 -2.49 -6.02
CA ARG A 25 -1.98 -1.06 -5.80
C ARG A 25 -3.46 -0.81 -5.51
N ALA A 26 -4.37 -1.53 -6.17
CA ALA A 26 -5.81 -1.35 -5.96
C ALA A 26 -6.29 -1.81 -4.57
N TYR A 27 -5.50 -2.63 -3.87
CA TYR A 27 -5.88 -3.24 -2.58
C TYR A 27 -5.03 -2.75 -1.38
N THR A 28 -4.14 -1.78 -1.58
CA THR A 28 -3.21 -1.26 -0.57
C THR A 28 -3.23 0.27 -0.51
N LEU A 29 -2.71 0.86 0.57
CA LEU A 29 -2.76 2.32 0.77
C LEU A 29 -1.42 3.00 0.52
N ASN A 30 -0.31 2.27 0.66
CA ASN A 30 1.03 2.82 0.51
C ASN A 30 1.90 1.90 -0.36
N SER A 31 3.07 2.42 -0.75
CA SER A 31 3.98 1.72 -1.66
C SER A 31 4.61 0.46 -1.04
N GLU A 32 4.81 0.45 0.27
CA GLU A 32 5.40 -0.68 0.99
C GLU A 32 4.43 -1.87 0.99
N GLU A 33 3.19 -1.64 1.42
CA GLU A 33 2.11 -2.62 1.34
C GLU A 33 1.88 -3.11 -0.09
N THR A 34 1.98 -2.21 -1.09
CA THR A 34 1.88 -2.59 -2.50
C THR A 34 2.95 -3.61 -2.87
N GLN A 35 4.21 -3.35 -2.49
CA GLN A 35 5.32 -4.26 -2.79
C GLN A 35 5.17 -5.59 -2.06
N ASP A 36 4.75 -5.56 -0.80
CA ASP A 36 4.52 -6.78 -0.02
C ASP A 36 3.40 -7.63 -0.60
N LEU A 37 2.27 -7.01 -0.97
CA LEU A 37 1.17 -7.73 -1.59
C LEU A 37 1.55 -8.27 -2.97
N ALA A 38 2.30 -7.50 -3.77
CA ALA A 38 2.79 -7.99 -5.06
C ALA A 38 3.67 -9.23 -4.88
N GLN A 39 4.59 -9.23 -3.90
CA GLN A 39 5.42 -10.38 -3.59
C GLN A 39 4.60 -11.60 -3.14
N GLU A 40 3.60 -11.40 -2.28
CA GLU A 40 2.70 -12.49 -1.84
C GLU A 40 1.91 -13.08 -3.02
N ILE A 41 1.41 -12.24 -3.94
CA ILE A 41 0.74 -12.70 -5.17
C ILE A 41 1.67 -13.59 -5.99
N LEU A 42 2.91 -13.14 -6.22
CA LEU A 42 3.90 -13.90 -6.99
C LEU A 42 4.26 -15.22 -6.30
N LEU A 43 4.38 -15.22 -4.97
CA LEU A 43 4.64 -16.43 -4.19
C LEU A 43 3.49 -17.44 -4.30
N GLN A 44 2.23 -16.97 -4.22
CA GLN A 44 1.06 -17.83 -4.36
C GLN A 44 0.93 -18.36 -5.79
N ALA A 45 1.22 -17.54 -6.80
CA ALA A 45 1.27 -17.98 -8.19
C ALA A 45 2.33 -19.06 -8.39
N TRP A 46 3.55 -18.84 -7.90
CA TRP A 46 4.63 -19.83 -7.96
C TRP A 46 4.22 -21.17 -7.32
N LYS A 47 3.63 -21.14 -6.12
CA LYS A 47 3.17 -22.35 -5.42
C LYS A 47 2.03 -23.07 -6.16
N SER A 48 1.18 -22.32 -6.84
CA SER A 48 -0.03 -22.86 -7.50
C SER A 48 0.23 -23.34 -8.93
N LEU A 49 1.31 -22.88 -9.57
CA LEU A 49 1.63 -23.19 -10.97
C LEU A 49 1.70 -24.70 -11.30
N PRO A 50 2.24 -25.59 -10.43
CA PRO A 50 2.23 -27.03 -10.71
C PRO A 50 0.85 -27.64 -10.91
N ASN A 51 -0.19 -27.01 -10.33
CA ASN A 51 -1.57 -27.46 -10.39
C ASN A 51 -2.36 -26.76 -11.51
N PHE A 52 -1.69 -26.03 -12.40
CA PHE A 52 -2.35 -25.36 -13.50
C PHE A 52 -2.70 -26.34 -14.62
N GLU A 53 -3.97 -26.72 -14.70
CA GLU A 53 -4.49 -27.71 -15.65
C GLU A 53 -4.80 -27.15 -17.06
N GLN A 54 -4.35 -25.94 -17.40
CA GLN A 54 -4.57 -25.31 -18.72
C GLN A 54 -6.04 -25.16 -19.16
N LYS A 55 -7.00 -25.23 -18.23
CA LYS A 55 -8.44 -25.02 -18.50
C LYS A 55 -8.83 -23.57 -18.81
N SER A 56 -7.89 -22.63 -18.66
CA SER A 56 -8.04 -21.22 -18.99
C SER A 56 -6.73 -20.69 -19.58
N SER A 57 -6.73 -19.49 -20.15
CA SER A 57 -5.47 -18.83 -20.49
C SER A 57 -4.61 -18.57 -19.25
N ALA A 58 -3.30 -18.46 -19.46
CA ALA A 58 -2.32 -18.07 -18.45
C ALA A 58 -2.70 -16.76 -17.77
N ALA A 59 -3.01 -15.73 -18.56
CA ALA A 59 -3.42 -14.41 -18.08
C ALA A 59 -4.64 -14.48 -17.14
N THR A 60 -5.68 -15.22 -17.52
CA THR A 60 -6.89 -15.39 -16.70
C THR A 60 -6.58 -16.09 -15.38
N TRP A 61 -5.75 -17.14 -15.41
CA TRP A 61 -5.34 -17.84 -14.21
C TRP A 61 -4.50 -16.95 -13.29
N PHE A 62 -3.53 -16.21 -13.84
CA PHE A 62 -2.64 -15.34 -13.09
C PHE A 62 -3.42 -14.21 -12.42
N TYR A 63 -4.33 -13.57 -13.16
CA TYR A 63 -5.23 -12.55 -12.62
C TYR A 63 -6.12 -13.11 -11.50
N ARG A 64 -6.63 -14.34 -11.65
CA ARG A 64 -7.42 -15.00 -10.60
C ARG A 64 -6.62 -15.21 -9.32
N VAL A 65 -5.38 -15.69 -9.42
CA VAL A 65 -4.48 -15.86 -8.26
C VAL A 65 -4.18 -14.51 -7.61
N ALA A 66 -3.91 -13.48 -8.41
CA ALA A 66 -3.67 -12.12 -7.92
C ALA A 66 -4.86 -11.58 -7.13
N LEU A 67 -6.06 -11.68 -7.71
CA LEU A 67 -7.29 -11.17 -7.11
C LEU A 67 -7.64 -11.92 -5.82
N GLN A 68 -7.55 -13.26 -5.83
CA GLN A 68 -7.81 -14.08 -4.63
C GLN A 68 -6.85 -13.76 -3.50
N THR A 69 -5.57 -13.61 -3.81
CA THR A 69 -4.53 -13.25 -2.84
C THR A 69 -4.77 -11.85 -2.27
N ALA A 70 -5.06 -10.86 -3.11
CA ALA A 70 -5.36 -9.49 -2.71
C ALA A 70 -6.61 -9.38 -1.82
N MET A 71 -7.68 -10.11 -2.16
CA MET A 71 -8.88 -10.18 -1.32
C MET A 71 -8.58 -10.79 0.05
N ASN A 72 -7.78 -11.85 0.10
CA ASN A 72 -7.37 -12.48 1.36
C ASN A 72 -6.46 -11.58 2.18
N TRP A 73 -5.54 -10.85 1.55
CA TRP A 73 -4.70 -9.84 2.20
C TRP A 73 -5.54 -8.77 2.85
N GLN A 74 -6.47 -8.16 2.11
CA GLN A 74 -7.34 -7.10 2.61
C GLN A 74 -8.19 -7.55 3.81
N ARG A 75 -8.67 -8.80 3.81
CA ARG A 75 -9.42 -9.38 4.95
C ARG A 75 -8.55 -9.47 6.21
N LYS A 76 -7.26 -9.78 6.08
CA LYS A 76 -6.31 -9.84 7.21
C LYS A 76 -5.80 -8.47 7.64
N GLU A 77 -5.77 -7.49 6.73
CA GLU A 77 -5.26 -6.15 7.01
C GLU A 77 -6.26 -5.26 7.73
N LYS A 78 -7.57 -5.40 7.43
CA LYS A 78 -8.62 -4.62 8.10
C LYS A 78 -8.56 -4.72 9.65
N PRO A 79 -8.46 -5.90 10.27
CA PRO A 79 -8.29 -6.01 11.72
C PRO A 79 -6.95 -5.46 12.21
N ARG A 80 -5.85 -5.68 11.46
CA ARG A 80 -4.52 -5.17 11.83
C ARG A 80 -4.49 -3.65 11.94
N ARG A 81 -5.11 -2.95 10.98
CA ARG A 81 -5.19 -1.48 10.99
C ARG A 81 -6.03 -0.92 12.14
N ILE A 82 -7.07 -1.64 12.57
CA ILE A 82 -7.87 -1.25 13.74
C ILE A 82 -7.00 -1.33 15.01
N ILE A 83 -6.18 -2.38 15.13
CA ILE A 83 -5.30 -2.60 16.29
C ILE A 83 -4.09 -1.63 16.27
N GLN A 84 -3.58 -1.29 15.09
CA GLN A 84 -2.44 -0.37 14.91
C GLN A 84 -2.81 1.11 15.05
N LYS A 85 -4.10 1.46 15.17
CA LYS A 85 -4.50 2.85 15.46
C LYS A 85 -3.91 3.21 16.84
N PRO A 86 -3.08 4.27 16.96
CA PRO A 86 -2.51 4.63 18.25
C PRO A 86 -3.65 4.92 19.25
N LEU A 87 -3.51 4.42 20.48
CA LEU A 87 -4.50 4.51 21.55
C LEU A 87 -4.86 5.98 21.91
N LEU A 88 -3.99 6.92 21.56
CA LEU A 88 -4.17 8.36 21.77
C LEU A 88 -4.31 9.05 20.40
N GLU A 89 -5.51 9.55 20.11
CA GLU A 89 -5.70 10.57 19.07
C GLU A 89 -5.09 11.87 19.58
N VAL A 90 -3.94 12.25 19.04
CA VAL A 90 -3.36 13.58 19.27
C VAL A 90 -4.29 14.59 18.60
N HIS A 91 -5.17 15.20 19.38
CA HIS A 91 -5.81 16.45 18.95
C HIS A 91 -4.70 17.48 18.82
N THR A 92 -4.40 17.88 17.59
CA THR A 92 -3.65 19.10 17.34
C THR A 92 -4.46 20.23 17.99
N VAL A 93 -4.00 20.72 19.13
CA VAL A 93 -4.49 21.99 19.66
C VAL A 93 -4.14 23.02 18.60
N VAL A 94 -5.14 23.46 17.83
CA VAL A 94 -5.02 24.67 17.04
C VAL A 94 -4.77 25.76 18.07
N THR A 95 -3.53 26.24 18.16
CA THR A 95 -3.23 27.48 18.88
C THR A 95 -3.89 28.59 18.06
N GLU A 96 -5.15 28.85 18.36
CA GLU A 96 -5.84 30.04 17.88
C GLU A 96 -5.01 31.26 18.31
N GLY A 97 -4.50 31.98 17.31
CA GLY A 97 -4.09 33.37 17.38
C GLY A 97 -3.23 33.78 18.58
N VAL A 98 -1.91 33.67 18.45
CA VAL A 98 -1.06 34.70 19.07
C VAL A 98 -1.43 36.02 18.38
N ASN A 99 -2.14 36.88 19.09
CA ASN A 99 -2.59 38.20 18.65
C ASN A 99 -1.45 38.96 17.97
N SER A 100 -1.48 39.00 16.63
CA SER A 100 -0.61 39.85 15.80
C SER A 100 -0.92 41.36 15.94
N ALA A 101 -1.71 41.76 16.94
CA ALA A 101 -2.04 43.15 17.22
C ALA A 101 -1.19 43.78 18.35
N GLU A 102 -0.63 42.99 19.27
CA GLU A 102 0.14 43.52 20.41
C GLU A 102 1.60 43.87 20.03
N ALA A 103 2.14 43.26 18.96
CA ALA A 103 3.50 43.53 18.48
C ALA A 103 3.65 44.91 17.79
N ALA A 104 2.55 45.56 17.40
CA ALA A 104 2.59 46.89 16.77
C ALA A 104 2.62 48.03 17.81
N GLN A 105 1.96 47.86 18.96
CA GLN A 105 1.88 48.90 20.00
C GLN A 105 3.17 49.02 20.84
N GLN A 106 4.01 47.98 20.85
CA GLN A 106 5.29 48.00 21.56
C GLN A 106 6.43 48.71 20.80
N ARG A 107 6.28 48.97 19.50
CA ARG A 107 7.29 49.71 18.72
C ARG A 107 7.13 51.22 18.88
N ASP A 108 5.89 51.72 18.89
CA ASP A 108 5.62 53.16 19.06
C ASP A 108 5.98 53.70 20.46
N THR A 109 5.94 52.86 21.50
CA THR A 109 6.29 53.30 22.87
C THR A 109 7.80 53.41 23.11
N VAL A 110 8.63 52.71 22.33
CA VAL A 110 10.08 52.77 22.45
C VAL A 110 10.65 54.00 21.73
N GLU A 111 10.03 54.45 20.63
CA GLU A 111 10.46 55.67 19.92
C GLU A 111 10.12 56.97 20.64
N GLN A 112 9.13 56.99 21.56
CA GLN A 112 8.79 58.19 22.34
C GLN A 112 9.67 58.43 23.58
N LEU A 113 10.60 57.52 23.89
CA LEU A 113 11.53 57.64 25.03
C LEU A 113 13.01 57.75 24.62
N GLN A 114 13.29 58.03 23.33
CA GLN A 114 14.60 58.48 22.86
C GLN A 114 14.52 59.93 22.37
#